data_AF-A0A7J9HXY1-F1
#
_entry.id   AF-A0A7J9HXY1-F1
#
_cell.length_a   1.000
_cell.length_b   1.000
_cell.length_c   1.000
_cell.angle_alpha   90.00
_cell.angle_beta   90.00
_cell.angle_gamma   90.00
#
_symmetry.space_group_name_H-M   'P 1'
#
loop_
_entity.id
_entity.type
_entity.pdbx_description
1 polymer ?
#
loop_
_entity_poly.entity_id
_entity_poly.type
_entity_poly.pdbx_seq_one_letter_code
_entity_poly.pdbx_strand_id
1 'polypeptide(L)'
;MSLLHFSHEHPLVSIESHSHEIEKVYCSGCGELVSGSSFGCVKCGFYLHRQCTEAPAEMNHPFHRNHNLNLLTRNPYGGRCICDFCGKTCENFVYHCSCNLDFHIKCALFSHSIGEKRNAEFEDIPRIDPSINTGNVTEELKKAECFACWKPLLDS
;
A
#
# COMPACT_ATOMS: atom_id res chain seq x y z
N MET A 1 -0.66 -24.36 -9.34
CA MET A 1 -1.08 -23.95 -7.97
C MET A 1 -2.27 -22.99 -8.11
N SER A 2 -3.30 -23.13 -7.28
CA SER A 2 -4.45 -22.23 -7.23
C SER A 2 -4.52 -21.50 -5.89
N LEU A 3 -5.02 -20.26 -5.90
CA LEU A 3 -5.05 -19.36 -4.75
C LEU A 3 -6.45 -18.73 -4.60
N LEU A 4 -7.02 -18.74 -3.41
CA LEU A 4 -8.18 -17.91 -3.08
C LEU A 4 -7.71 -16.51 -2.71
N HIS A 5 -8.16 -15.49 -3.41
CA HIS A 5 -7.77 -14.11 -3.17
C HIS A 5 -8.99 -13.30 -2.71
N PHE A 6 -8.85 -12.46 -1.67
CA PHE A 6 -9.98 -11.75 -1.04
C PHE A 6 -10.78 -10.87 -2.01
N SER A 7 -10.16 -10.43 -3.11
CA SER A 7 -10.81 -9.58 -4.11
C SER A 7 -11.59 -10.33 -5.19
N HIS A 8 -11.59 -11.68 -5.18
CA HIS A 8 -12.27 -12.47 -6.20
C HIS A 8 -12.80 -13.81 -5.66
N GLU A 9 -14.03 -14.17 -6.04
CA GLU A 9 -14.74 -15.33 -5.49
C GLU A 9 -14.18 -16.69 -5.97
N HIS A 10 -13.60 -16.73 -7.17
CA HIS A 10 -13.04 -17.96 -7.74
C HIS A 10 -11.55 -18.12 -7.42
N PRO A 11 -11.03 -19.37 -7.32
CA PRO A 11 -9.60 -19.62 -7.25
C PRO A 11 -8.87 -19.05 -8.47
N LEU A 12 -7.81 -18.29 -8.22
CA LEU A 12 -6.90 -17.80 -9.23
C LEU A 12 -5.84 -18.86 -9.53
N VAL A 13 -5.57 -19.12 -10.80
CA VAL A 13 -4.54 -20.06 -11.26
C VAL A 13 -3.27 -19.28 -11.61
N SER A 14 -2.12 -19.83 -11.23
CA SER A 14 -0.81 -19.29 -11.65
C SER A 14 -0.63 -19.40 -13.16
N ILE A 15 -0.23 -18.31 -13.80
CA ILE A 15 0.04 -18.18 -15.23
C ILE A 15 1.49 -17.70 -15.36
N GLU A 16 2.37 -18.54 -15.91
CA GLU A 16 3.82 -18.28 -15.95
C GLU A 16 4.23 -17.30 -17.05
N SER A 17 3.51 -17.28 -18.17
CA SER A 17 3.71 -16.29 -19.22
C SER A 17 2.41 -16.09 -20.02
N HIS A 18 2.17 -14.84 -20.38
CA HIS A 18 1.19 -14.50 -21.41
C HIS A 18 1.93 -14.56 -22.74
N SER A 19 1.59 -15.51 -23.61
CA SER A 19 2.23 -15.60 -24.93
C SER A 19 1.93 -14.35 -25.75
N HIS A 20 2.83 -13.97 -26.65
CA HIS A 20 2.72 -12.75 -27.48
C HIS A 20 1.50 -12.75 -28.42
N GLU A 21 0.76 -13.86 -28.50
CA GLU A 21 -0.46 -14.02 -29.29
C GLU A 21 -1.76 -13.81 -28.48
N ILE A 22 -1.66 -13.64 -27.15
CA ILE A 22 -2.82 -13.41 -26.27
C ILE A 22 -3.17 -11.92 -26.23
N GLU A 23 -4.48 -11.65 -26.18
CA GLU A 23 -5.08 -10.35 -25.93
C GLU A 23 -4.40 -9.63 -24.75
N LYS A 24 -4.21 -8.31 -24.86
CA LYS A 24 -3.58 -7.52 -23.78
C LYS A 24 -4.45 -7.60 -22.52
N VAL A 25 -3.99 -8.31 -21.50
CA VAL A 25 -4.67 -8.39 -20.21
C VAL A 25 -4.07 -7.41 -19.21
N TYR A 26 -4.94 -6.77 -18.43
CA TYR A 26 -4.56 -5.75 -17.45
C TYR A 26 -4.79 -6.27 -16.04
N CYS A 27 -3.89 -5.91 -15.13
CA CYS A 27 -4.00 -6.26 -13.73
C CYS A 27 -5.16 -5.50 -13.07
N SER A 28 -6.13 -6.22 -12.51
CA SER A 28 -7.26 -5.63 -11.80
C SER A 28 -6.85 -4.89 -10.52
N GLY A 29 -5.65 -5.17 -9.99
CA GLY A 29 -5.11 -4.53 -8.80
C GLY A 29 -4.50 -3.16 -9.08
N CYS A 30 -3.57 -3.07 -10.03
CA CYS A 30 -2.82 -1.84 -10.31
C CYS A 30 -3.21 -1.13 -11.61
N GLY A 31 -4.00 -1.77 -12.49
CA GLY A 31 -4.41 -1.24 -13.79
C GLY A 31 -3.35 -1.34 -14.90
N GLU A 32 -2.16 -1.87 -14.60
CA GLU A 32 -1.09 -1.97 -15.59
C GLU A 32 -1.15 -3.28 -16.38
N LEU A 33 -0.54 -3.27 -17.56
CA LEU A 33 -0.44 -4.46 -18.42
C LEU A 33 0.23 -5.60 -17.64
N VAL A 34 -0.35 -6.79 -17.70
CA VAL A 34 0.29 -7.96 -17.10
C VAL A 34 1.45 -8.42 -17.97
N SER A 35 2.63 -8.44 -17.39
CA SER A 35 3.85 -8.97 -18.00
C SER A 35 4.46 -10.04 -17.09
N GLY A 36 4.80 -11.20 -17.64
CA GLY A 36 5.40 -12.30 -16.88
C GLY A 36 4.41 -13.06 -15.98
N SER A 37 4.89 -13.53 -14.83
CA SER A 37 4.10 -14.39 -13.92
C SER A 37 2.94 -13.65 -13.26
N SER A 38 1.76 -14.26 -13.27
CA SER A 38 0.54 -13.66 -12.73
C SER A 38 -0.40 -14.73 -12.18
N PHE A 39 -1.46 -14.29 -11.51
CA PHE A 39 -2.57 -15.14 -11.09
C PHE A 39 -3.84 -14.65 -11.79
N GLY A 40 -4.66 -15.56 -12.28
CA GLY A 40 -5.89 -15.17 -12.96
C GLY A 40 -7.01 -16.19 -12.94
N CYS A 41 -8.22 -15.68 -13.14
CA CYS A 41 -9.42 -16.46 -13.42
C CYS A 41 -9.85 -16.14 -14.85
N VAL A 42 -9.49 -17.01 -15.80
CA VAL A 42 -9.75 -16.83 -17.24
C VAL A 42 -11.24 -16.67 -17.52
N LYS A 43 -12.10 -17.43 -16.83
CA LYS A 43 -13.56 -17.35 -16.97
C LYS A 43 -14.10 -15.95 -16.67
N CYS A 44 -13.47 -15.22 -15.74
CA CYS A 44 -13.90 -13.90 -15.31
C CYS A 44 -13.10 -12.76 -15.95
N GLY A 45 -12.05 -13.06 -16.71
CA GLY A 45 -11.10 -12.05 -17.20
C GLY A 45 -10.40 -11.29 -16.06
N PHE A 46 -10.27 -11.90 -14.88
CA PHE A 46 -9.67 -11.27 -13.69
C PHE A 46 -8.21 -11.69 -13.57
N TYR A 47 -7.29 -10.73 -13.52
CA TYR A 47 -5.86 -10.99 -13.49
C TYR A 47 -5.16 -10.10 -12.48
N LEU A 48 -4.16 -10.63 -11.79
CA LEU A 48 -3.30 -9.88 -10.87
C LEU A 48 -1.84 -10.21 -11.18
N HIS A 49 -0.98 -9.19 -11.21
CA HIS A 49 0.45 -9.43 -11.09
C HIS A 49 0.71 -10.21 -9.80
N ARG A 50 1.77 -11.02 -9.79
CA ARG A 50 2.20 -11.73 -8.58
C ARG A 50 2.34 -10.80 -7.37
N GLN A 51 3.00 -9.65 -7.55
CA GLN A 51 3.14 -8.64 -6.49
C GLN A 51 1.79 -8.05 -6.03
N CYS A 52 0.81 -7.88 -6.92
CA CYS A 52 -0.53 -7.41 -6.52
C CYS A 52 -1.34 -8.50 -5.80
N THR A 53 -1.04 -9.77 -6.08
CA THR A 53 -1.65 -10.93 -5.43
C THR A 53 -1.09 -11.14 -4.03
N GLU A 54 0.22 -10.91 -3.86
CA GLU A 54 0.95 -11.05 -2.60
C GLU A 54 0.91 -9.76 -1.75
N ALA A 55 0.30 -8.69 -2.25
CA ALA A 55 0.15 -7.43 -1.53
C ALA A 55 -0.68 -7.66 -0.25
N PRO A 56 -0.20 -7.23 0.93
CA PRO A 56 -0.89 -7.52 2.18
C PRO A 56 -2.21 -6.75 2.27
N ALA A 57 -3.26 -7.38 2.81
CA ALA A 57 -4.56 -6.71 2.99
C ALA A 57 -4.47 -5.49 3.93
N GLU A 58 -3.56 -5.53 4.91
CA GLU A 58 -3.23 -4.43 5.80
C GLU A 58 -1.73 -4.15 5.77
N MET A 59 -1.35 -2.88 5.77
CA MET A 59 0.06 -2.46 5.75
C MET A 59 0.31 -1.45 6.88
N ASN A 60 1.25 -1.80 7.77
CA ASN A 60 1.85 -0.83 8.69
C ASN A 60 2.96 -0.10 7.94
N HIS A 61 2.72 1.16 7.56
CA HIS A 61 3.66 1.88 6.72
C HIS A 61 4.73 2.60 7.57
N PRO A 62 6.03 2.52 7.24
CA PRO A 62 7.12 3.08 8.04
C PRO A 62 7.02 4.57 8.36
N PHE A 63 6.41 5.35 7.46
CA PHE A 63 6.18 6.79 7.61
C PHE A 63 4.79 7.14 8.16
N HIS A 64 3.99 6.13 8.52
CA HIS A 64 2.61 6.26 8.97
C HIS A 64 2.26 5.16 9.99
N ARG A 65 3.09 5.00 11.04
CA ARG A 65 3.07 3.82 11.92
C ARG A 65 1.85 3.72 12.84
N ASN A 66 1.20 4.85 13.13
CA ASN A 66 0.07 4.91 14.06
C ASN A 66 -1.25 4.45 13.44
N HIS A 67 -1.32 4.31 12.11
CA HIS A 67 -2.51 3.80 11.45
C HIS A 67 -2.15 2.78 10.38
N ASN A 68 -3.02 1.79 10.20
CA ASN A 68 -2.88 0.82 9.13
C ASN A 68 -3.51 1.37 7.84
N LEU A 69 -2.83 1.10 6.73
CA LEU A 69 -3.40 1.21 5.39
C LEU A 69 -4.13 -0.10 5.07
N ASN A 70 -5.39 -0.01 4.67
CA ASN A 70 -6.21 -1.15 4.26
C ASN A 70 -6.30 -1.19 2.75
N LEU A 71 -6.08 -2.36 2.15
CA LEU A 71 -6.20 -2.56 0.72
C LEU A 71 -7.67 -2.69 0.31
N LEU A 72 -8.19 -1.68 -0.35
CA LEU A 72 -9.55 -1.64 -0.87
C LEU A 72 -9.56 -1.98 -2.35
N THR A 73 -10.54 -2.78 -2.77
CA THR A 73 -10.74 -3.18 -4.18
C THR A 73 -11.53 -2.16 -4.98
N ARG A 74 -12.01 -1.10 -4.32
CA ARG A 74 -12.84 -0.04 -4.88
C ARG A 74 -12.41 1.29 -4.29
N ASN A 75 -12.73 2.36 -5.01
CA ASN A 75 -12.51 3.72 -4.54
C ASN A 75 -13.25 3.95 -3.20
N PRO A 76 -12.57 4.40 -2.13
CA PRO A 76 -13.20 4.68 -0.83
C PRO A 76 -14.16 5.87 -0.87
N TYR A 77 -14.13 6.68 -1.93
CA TYR A 77 -14.91 7.90 -2.06
C TYR A 77 -15.99 7.78 -3.13
N GLY A 78 -17.04 8.60 -3.00
CA GLY A 78 -18.00 8.85 -4.08
C GLY A 78 -17.48 9.79 -5.18
N GLY A 79 -16.16 10.01 -5.25
CA GLY A 79 -15.52 11.02 -6.08
C GLY A 79 -14.10 10.64 -6.47
N ARG A 80 -13.24 11.64 -6.69
CA ARG A 80 -11.85 11.41 -7.11
C ARG A 80 -10.99 10.91 -5.94
N CYS A 81 -10.28 9.79 -6.12
CA CYS A 81 -9.20 9.35 -5.25
C CYS A 81 -7.86 9.70 -5.90
N ILE A 82 -6.94 10.32 -5.15
CA ILE A 82 -5.61 10.70 -5.63
C ILE A 82 -4.58 10.02 -4.74
N CYS A 83 -3.55 9.43 -5.35
CA CYS A 83 -2.43 8.85 -4.63
C CYS A 83 -1.55 9.94 -4.02
N ASP A 84 -1.41 9.98 -2.70
CA ASP A 84 -0.62 10.96 -1.96
C ASP A 84 0.89 10.85 -2.22
N PHE A 85 1.34 9.73 -2.79
CA PHE A 85 2.74 9.53 -3.14
C PHE A 85 3.10 10.10 -4.51
N CYS A 86 2.26 9.90 -5.54
CA CYS A 86 2.59 10.26 -6.93
C CYS A 86 1.67 11.32 -7.55
N GLY A 87 0.62 11.74 -6.84
CA GLY A 87 -0.33 12.77 -7.28
C GLY A 87 -1.28 12.34 -8.41
N LYS A 88 -1.28 11.06 -8.81
CA LYS A 88 -2.15 10.54 -9.89
C LYS A 88 -3.41 9.88 -9.32
N THR A 89 -4.46 9.83 -10.13
CA THR A 89 -5.75 9.21 -9.76
C THR A 89 -5.60 7.72 -9.41
N CYS A 90 -6.24 7.28 -8.33
CA CYS A 90 -6.41 5.86 -8.00
C CYS A 90 -7.67 5.33 -8.70
N GLU A 91 -7.47 4.52 -9.74
CA GLU A 91 -8.56 3.97 -10.56
C GLU A 91 -8.86 2.49 -10.26
N ASN A 92 -7.94 1.82 -9.57
CA ASN A 92 -8.00 0.38 -9.27
C ASN A 92 -7.91 0.18 -7.75
N PHE A 93 -7.26 -0.88 -7.28
CA PHE A 93 -7.11 -1.13 -5.85
C PHE A 93 -6.25 -0.03 -5.22
N VAL A 94 -6.62 0.35 -4.00
CA VAL A 94 -6.01 1.46 -3.27
C VAL A 94 -5.76 1.06 -1.83
N TYR A 95 -4.58 1.37 -1.34
CA TYR A 95 -4.32 1.37 0.09
C TYR A 95 -4.89 2.65 0.68
N HIS A 96 -5.86 2.52 1.57
CA HIS A 96 -6.58 3.62 2.19
C HIS A 96 -6.46 3.56 3.71
N CYS A 97 -6.19 4.71 4.32
CA CYS A 97 -6.31 4.89 5.76
C CYS A 97 -7.52 5.77 6.09
N SER A 98 -8.16 5.55 7.23
CA SER A 98 -9.24 6.40 7.75
C SER A 98 -8.86 7.87 7.93
N CYS A 99 -7.56 8.20 7.95
CA CYS A 99 -7.08 9.59 7.93
C CYS A 99 -7.03 10.23 6.53
N ASN A 100 -7.55 9.55 5.50
CA ASN A 100 -7.52 9.92 4.07
C ASN A 100 -6.11 9.92 3.46
N LEU A 101 -5.25 9.00 3.89
CA LEU A 101 -4.00 8.70 3.19
C LEU A 101 -4.26 7.58 2.19
N ASP A 102 -4.02 7.86 0.91
CA ASP A 102 -4.29 6.97 -0.20
C ASP A 102 -3.05 6.69 -1.05
N PHE A 103 -2.78 5.42 -1.33
CA PHE A 103 -1.70 5.01 -2.23
C PHE A 103 -2.19 3.98 -3.26
N HIS A 104 -1.70 4.11 -4.50
CA HIS A 104 -1.67 2.94 -5.39
C HIS A 104 -0.91 1.79 -4.73
N ILE A 105 -1.27 0.53 -5.01
CA ILE A 105 -0.51 -0.65 -4.52
C ILE A 105 0.98 -0.48 -4.76
N LYS A 106 1.39 -0.15 -6.00
CA LYS A 106 2.81 0.00 -6.34
C LYS A 106 3.50 1.12 -5.57
N CYS A 107 2.79 2.21 -5.30
CA CYS A 107 3.33 3.35 -4.56
C CYS A 107 3.53 2.96 -3.10
N ALA A 108 2.54 2.34 -2.48
CA ALA A 108 2.63 1.86 -1.10
C ALA A 108 3.79 0.86 -0.92
N LEU A 109 3.88 -0.15 -1.80
CA LEU A 109 4.96 -1.16 -1.72
C LEU A 109 6.34 -0.54 -1.95
N PHE A 110 6.45 0.40 -2.89
CA PHE A 110 7.70 1.09 -3.17
C PHE A 110 8.13 1.99 -2.00
N SER A 111 7.25 2.85 -1.51
CA SER A 111 7.54 3.75 -0.38
C SER A 111 7.79 2.98 0.91
N HIS A 112 7.09 1.87 1.13
CA HIS A 112 7.34 0.95 2.24
C HIS A 112 8.75 0.37 2.16
N SER A 113 9.17 -0.13 0.98
CA SER A 113 10.52 -0.67 0.80
C SER A 113 11.63 0.36 1.06
N ILE A 114 11.39 1.62 0.71
CA ILE A 114 12.30 2.73 1.03
C ILE A 114 12.34 2.99 2.53
N GLY A 115 11.17 3.01 3.18
CA GLY A 115 11.05 3.23 4.62
C GLY A 115 11.75 2.16 5.44
N GLU A 116 11.59 0.90 5.08
CA GLU A 116 12.23 -0.23 5.75
C GLU A 116 13.76 -0.19 5.64
N LYS A 117 14.29 0.10 4.45
CA LYS A 117 15.75 0.23 4.25
C LYS A 117 16.34 1.35 5.12
N ARG A 118 15.68 2.51 5.14
CA ARG A 118 16.11 3.64 5.99
C ARG A 118 16.03 3.27 7.46
N ASN A 119 14.97 2.60 7.91
CA ASN A 119 14.86 2.17 9.31
C ASN A 119 16.03 1.27 9.71
N ALA A 120 16.38 0.29 8.86
CA ALA A 120 17.50 -0.64 9.10
C ALA A 120 18.86 0.08 9.19
N GLU A 121 19.09 1.11 8.37
CA GLU A 121 20.33 1.91 8.40
C GLU A 121 20.47 2.79 9.66
N PHE A 122 19.38 3.05 10.37
CA PHE A 122 19.35 3.93 11.55
C PHE A 122 19.00 3.20 12.86
N GLU A 123 18.99 1.87 12.90
CA GLU A 123 18.73 1.11 14.15
C GLU A 123 19.78 1.36 15.23
N ASP A 124 21.01 1.69 14.84
CA ASP A 124 22.12 2.01 15.74
C ASP A 124 22.10 3.46 16.26
N ILE A 125 21.19 4.31 15.78
CA ILE A 125 21.03 5.68 16.24
C ILE A 125 19.89 5.74 17.26
N PRO A 126 20.11 6.26 18.47
CA PRO A 126 19.04 6.49 19.44
C PRO A 126 17.90 7.31 18.81
N ARG A 127 16.70 6.70 18.71
CA ARG A 127 15.50 7.32 18.12
C ARG A 127 14.96 8.51 18.90
N ILE A 128 15.46 8.69 20.13
CA ILE A 128 15.17 9.81 21.02
C ILE A 128 16.51 10.49 21.25
N ASP A 129 16.59 11.80 20.96
CA ASP A 129 17.74 12.60 21.36
C ASP A 129 17.88 12.48 22.89
N PRO A 130 19.03 12.01 23.43
CA PRO A 130 19.27 11.90 24.86
C PRO A 130 19.03 13.20 25.66
N SER A 131 18.99 14.34 24.95
CA SER A 131 18.67 15.66 25.48
C SER A 131 17.17 15.87 25.77
N ILE A 132 16.29 15.00 25.29
CA ILE A 132 14.85 15.04 25.54
C ILE A 132 14.59 14.49 26.95
N ASN A 133 14.39 15.40 27.91
CA ASN A 133 14.04 15.04 29.29
C ASN A 133 12.66 14.38 29.35
N THR A 134 12.63 13.07 29.63
CA THR A 134 11.41 12.24 29.70
C THR A 134 10.46 12.58 30.85
N GLY A 135 10.86 13.48 31.76
CA GLY A 135 9.96 14.10 32.76
C GLY A 135 9.08 15.22 32.20
N ASN A 136 9.44 15.75 31.03
CA ASN A 136 8.76 16.83 30.32
C ASN A 136 8.44 16.32 28.91
N VAL A 137 7.48 15.40 28.75
CA VAL A 137 6.92 15.09 27.43
C VAL A 137 6.23 16.38 26.95
N THR A 138 6.96 17.19 26.20
CA THR A 138 6.72 18.62 26.01
C THR A 138 5.48 18.86 25.18
N GLU A 139 4.84 20.01 25.37
CA GLU A 139 3.82 20.58 24.48
C GLU A 139 4.18 20.51 22.98
N GLU A 140 5.47 20.34 22.65
CA GLU A 140 5.96 20.14 21.28
C GLU A 140 5.60 18.76 20.71
N LEU A 141 5.65 17.68 21.50
CA LEU A 141 5.22 16.35 21.05
C LEU A 141 3.70 16.27 20.84
N LYS A 142 2.92 17.07 21.58
CA LYS A 142 1.47 17.23 21.34
C LYS A 142 1.16 17.89 20.00
N LYS A 143 2.09 18.68 19.45
CA LYS A 143 1.99 19.32 18.13
C LYS A 143 2.64 18.49 17.02
N ALA A 144 3.29 17.38 17.36
CA ALA A 144 3.92 16.54 16.36
C ALA A 144 2.82 15.88 15.51
N GLU A 145 2.92 16.06 14.21
CA GLU A 145 1.99 15.50 13.23
C GLU A 145 2.66 14.37 12.45
N CYS A 146 1.86 13.40 12.03
CA CYS A 146 2.30 12.39 11.11
C CYS A 146 2.66 13.05 9.78
N PHE A 147 3.91 12.91 9.35
CA PHE A 147 4.38 13.47 8.08
C PHE A 147 3.57 13.00 6.85
N ALA A 148 2.96 11.82 6.91
CA ALA A 148 2.17 11.29 5.81
C ALA A 148 0.75 11.89 5.73
N CYS A 149 0.05 12.02 6.86
CA CYS A 149 -1.37 12.41 6.87
C CYS A 149 -1.68 13.74 7.59
N TRP A 150 -0.66 14.39 8.16
CA TRP A 150 -0.75 15.65 8.91
C TRP A 150 -1.72 15.60 10.10
N LYS A 151 -2.02 14.40 10.62
CA LYS A 151 -2.79 14.23 11.86
C LYS A 151 -1.84 14.19 13.06
N PRO A 152 -2.28 14.68 14.25
CA PRO A 152 -1.49 14.56 15.47
C PRO A 152 -1.03 13.13 15.72
N LEU A 153 0.21 12.97 16.19
CA LEU A 153 0.77 11.66 16.55
C LEU A 153 0.26 11.15 17.90
N LEU A 154 -0.22 12.05 18.75
CA LEU A 154 -0.84 11.74 20.03
C LEU A 154 -2.33 12.07 19.92
N ASP A 155 -3.17 11.07 20.16
CA ASP A 155 -4.61 11.31 20.33
C ASP A 155 -4.81 12.22 21.56
N SER A 156 -5.59 13.28 21.39
CA SER A 156 -5.96 14.22 22.46
C SER A 156 -7.05 13.66 23.35
#